data_AF-A0A6S6SIC7-F1
#
_entry.id   AF-A0A6S6SIC7-F1
#
_cell.length_a   1.000
_cell.length_b   1.000
_cell.length_c   1.000
_cell.angle_alpha   90.00
_cell.angle_beta   90.00
_cell.angle_gamma   90.00
#
_symmetry.space_group_name_H-M   'P 1'
#
loop_
_entity.id
_entity.type
_entity.pdbx_description
1 polymer ?
#
loop_
_entity_poly.entity_id
_entity_poly.type
_entity_poly.pdbx_seq_one_letter_code
_entity_poly.pdbx_strand_id
1 'polypeptide(L)'
;MERLLVCNAQIVNEGSITAGDVLIEQGRISAIGTVSASGLDDSQIIDAAGRFLLPGMIDNYVHFREPGMTMIADMASESAASVAGWGCVVVGSTELMSGVRDMGGVGRN
;
A
#
# COMPACT_ATOMS: atom_id res chain seq x y z
N MET A 1 22.97 3.11 8.23
CA MET A 1 21.82 3.94 7.82
C MET A 1 21.11 3.18 6.71
N GLU A 2 19.82 2.93 6.84
CA GLU A 2 19.06 2.14 5.85
C GLU A 2 18.83 2.97 4.59
N ARG A 3 19.41 2.50 3.47
CA ARG A 3 19.31 3.11 2.14
C ARG A 3 18.89 2.04 1.15
N LEU A 4 17.90 2.35 0.33
CA LEU A 4 17.37 1.47 -0.71
C LEU A 4 17.36 2.23 -2.04
N LEU A 5 18.03 1.69 -3.05
CA LEU A 5 17.98 2.18 -4.42
C LEU A 5 17.15 1.22 -5.27
N VAL A 6 16.09 1.71 -5.90
CA VAL A 6 15.39 1.00 -6.97
C VAL A 6 15.87 1.57 -8.31
N CYS A 7 16.61 0.80 -9.10
CA CYS A 7 17.19 1.27 -10.36
C CYS A 7 16.52 0.68 -11.61
N ASN A 8 16.73 1.33 -12.76
CA ASN A 8 16.21 0.92 -14.07
C ASN A 8 14.68 0.76 -14.11
N ALA A 9 13.94 1.61 -13.41
CA ALA A 9 12.48 1.54 -13.34
C ALA A 9 11.79 2.41 -14.41
N GLN A 10 10.54 2.06 -14.71
CA GLN A 10 9.56 2.94 -15.37
C GLN A 10 8.70 3.58 -14.28
N ILE A 11 9.07 4.78 -13.84
CA ILE A 11 8.45 5.47 -12.71
C ILE A 11 7.14 6.10 -13.17
N VAL A 12 6.03 5.67 -12.56
CA VAL A 12 4.70 6.21 -12.82
C VAL A 12 4.40 7.28 -11.77
N ASN A 13 4.22 8.53 -12.18
CA ASN A 13 3.79 9.60 -11.28
C ASN A 13 2.89 10.59 -12.01
N GLU A 14 1.74 10.93 -11.40
CA GLU A 14 0.83 12.00 -11.86
C GLU A 14 0.48 11.94 -13.37
N GLY A 15 0.23 10.73 -13.89
CA GLY A 15 -0.13 10.52 -15.30
C GLY A 15 1.05 10.53 -16.28
N SER A 16 2.29 10.63 -15.78
CA SER A 16 3.52 10.52 -16.57
C SER A 16 4.27 9.21 -16.26
N ILE A 17 5.04 8.75 -17.24
CA ILE A 17 5.95 7.61 -17.09
C ILE A 17 7.34 8.09 -17.47
N THR A 18 8.28 7.99 -16.54
CA THR A 18 9.67 8.42 -16.73
C THR A 18 10.62 7.28 -16.39
N ALA A 19 11.60 7.01 -17.25
CA ALA A 19 12.65 6.04 -16.94
C ALA A 19 13.63 6.63 -15.93
N GLY A 20 13.99 5.86 -14.89
CA GLY A 20 14.99 6.30 -13.92
C GLY A 20 15.02 5.44 -12.66
N ASP A 21 15.64 6.00 -11.63
CA ASP A 21 15.90 5.37 -10.35
C ASP A 21 15.21 6.15 -9.21
N VAL A 22 14.96 5.47 -8.10
CA VAL A 22 14.41 6.06 -6.87
C VAL A 22 15.29 5.67 -5.70
N LEU A 23 15.82 6.67 -4.99
CA LEU A 23 16.59 6.47 -3.76
C LEU A 23 15.71 6.74 -2.55
N ILE A 24 15.68 5.78 -1.63
CA ILE A 24 14.97 5.85 -0.36
C ILE A 24 16.01 5.85 0.75
N GLU A 25 15.94 6.85 1.62
CA GLU A 25 16.79 6.96 2.80
C GLU A 25 15.91 7.16 4.02
N GLN A 26 16.14 6.36 5.07
CA GLN A 26 15.38 6.47 6.33
C GLN A 26 13.84 6.43 6.11
N GLY A 27 13.39 5.57 5.20
CA GLY A 27 11.98 5.39 4.87
C GLY A 27 11.34 6.54 4.07
N ARG A 28 12.12 7.49 3.54
CA ARG A 28 11.64 8.60 2.70
C ARG A 28 12.34 8.61 1.35
N ILE A 29 11.62 9.02 0.31
CA ILE A 29 12.23 9.26 -1.01
C ILE A 29 13.18 10.46 -0.88
N SER A 30 14.46 10.23 -1.15
CA SER A 30 15.54 11.21 -1.10
C SER A 30 15.88 11.75 -2.49
N ALA A 31 15.77 10.91 -3.53
CA ALA A 31 15.99 11.32 -4.93
C ALA A 31 15.15 10.50 -5.92
N ILE A 32 14.85 11.10 -7.07
CA ILE A 32 14.16 10.49 -8.22
C ILE A 32 14.90 10.92 -9.49
N GLY A 33 15.10 9.99 -10.44
CA GLY A 33 15.76 10.24 -11.72
C GLY A 33 17.04 9.43 -11.87
N THR A 34 18.05 9.93 -12.58
CA THR A 34 19.33 9.22 -12.69
C THR A 34 20.10 9.36 -11.39
N VAL A 35 20.20 8.26 -10.62
CA VAL A 35 20.94 8.24 -9.35
C VAL A 35 22.26 7.51 -9.58
N SER A 36 23.39 8.20 -9.37
CA SER A 36 24.69 7.53 -9.49
C SER A 36 24.84 6.50 -8.37
N ALA A 37 25.12 5.25 -8.73
CA ALA A 37 25.43 4.20 -7.76
C ALA A 37 26.76 4.42 -7.03
N SER A 38 27.62 5.34 -7.53
CA SER A 38 28.92 5.64 -6.91
C SER A 38 28.74 6.30 -5.55
N GLY A 39 29.11 5.60 -4.47
CA GLY A 39 28.97 6.08 -3.08
C GLY A 39 27.75 5.53 -2.34
N LEU A 40 27.03 4.57 -2.94
CA LEU A 40 25.91 3.85 -2.33
C LEU A 40 26.31 2.46 -1.83
N ASP A 41 27.55 2.29 -1.39
CA ASP A 41 28.16 0.99 -1.05
C ASP A 41 27.44 0.25 0.10
N ASP A 42 26.71 0.97 0.97
CA ASP A 42 25.86 0.41 2.04
C ASP A 42 24.37 0.36 1.69
N SER A 43 23.98 0.60 0.44
CA SER A 43 22.57 0.58 0.03
C SER A 43 22.15 -0.82 -0.41
N GLN A 44 20.92 -1.19 -0.06
CA GLN A 44 20.23 -2.28 -0.75
C GLN A 44 19.87 -1.80 -2.15
N ILE A 45 20.20 -2.59 -3.18
CA ILE A 45 19.88 -2.25 -4.57
C ILE A 45 18.87 -3.26 -5.10
N ILE A 46 17.78 -2.75 -5.68
CA ILE A 46 16.77 -3.51 -6.40
C ILE A 46 16.80 -3.06 -7.86
N ASP A 47 17.19 -3.95 -8.77
CA ASP A 47 17.07 -3.71 -10.20
C ASP A 47 15.64 -4.01 -10.67
N ALA A 48 14.91 -2.98 -11.07
CA ALA A 48 13.56 -3.10 -11.60
C ALA A 48 13.53 -3.69 -13.03
N ALA A 49 14.68 -3.78 -13.71
CA ALA A 49 14.82 -4.37 -15.05
C ALA A 49 13.78 -3.83 -16.07
N GLY A 50 13.51 -2.53 -16.03
CA GLY A 50 12.54 -1.85 -16.89
C GLY A 50 11.08 -2.02 -16.49
N ARG A 51 10.78 -2.62 -15.33
CA ARG A 51 9.41 -2.75 -14.81
C ARG A 51 8.86 -1.44 -14.29
N PHE A 52 7.54 -1.37 -14.17
CA PHE A 52 6.86 -0.21 -13.60
C PHE A 52 7.07 -0.12 -12.09
N LEU A 53 7.45 1.07 -11.65
CA LEU A 53 7.48 1.47 -10.25
C LEU A 53 6.31 2.43 -10.02
N LEU A 54 5.34 1.99 -9.22
CA LEU A 54 4.14 2.75 -8.89
C LEU A 54 4.20 3.26 -7.45
N PRO A 55 3.55 4.39 -7.13
CA PRO A 55 3.27 4.76 -5.76
C PRO A 55 2.45 3.65 -5.10
N GLY A 56 2.74 3.36 -3.83
CA GLY A 56 1.93 2.44 -3.06
C GLY A 56 0.48 2.92 -3.00
N MET A 57 -0.48 2.02 -3.25
CA MET A 57 -1.89 2.40 -3.26
C MET A 57 -2.36 2.74 -1.83
N ILE A 58 -3.19 3.77 -1.72
CA ILE A 58 -3.86 4.17 -0.49
C ILE A 58 -5.33 3.75 -0.64
N ASP A 59 -5.76 2.77 0.13
CA ASP A 59 -7.16 2.35 0.20
C ASP A 59 -7.84 3.07 1.37
N ASN A 60 -8.74 3.99 1.05
CA ASN A 60 -9.45 4.80 2.03
C ASN A 60 -10.81 4.23 2.43
N TYR A 61 -11.19 3.06 1.90
CA TYR A 61 -12.50 2.47 2.15
C TYR A 61 -12.40 0.95 2.33
N VAL A 62 -11.97 0.54 3.53
CA VAL A 62 -12.08 -0.86 3.96
C VAL A 62 -12.81 -0.99 5.29
N HIS A 63 -13.23 -2.21 5.61
CA HIS A 63 -13.78 -2.53 6.92
C HIS A 63 -12.88 -3.55 7.60
N PHE A 64 -12.10 -3.11 8.60
CA PHE A 64 -11.23 -4.00 9.38
C PHE A 64 -12.00 -4.95 10.29
N ARG A 65 -13.31 -4.73 10.49
CA ARG A 65 -14.20 -5.57 11.32
C ARG A 65 -13.69 -5.86 12.74
N GLU A 66 -12.73 -5.07 13.19
CA GLU A 66 -12.14 -5.08 14.51
C GLU A 66 -12.40 -3.73 15.19
N PRO A 67 -12.95 -3.70 16.43
CA PRO A 67 -13.36 -4.85 17.24
C PRO A 67 -14.75 -5.41 16.88
N GLY A 68 -14.97 -6.72 17.11
CA GLY A 68 -16.31 -7.33 17.17
C GLY A 68 -16.58 -8.44 16.15
N MET A 69 -16.00 -8.39 14.96
CA MET A 69 -16.16 -9.38 13.88
C MET A 69 -14.81 -9.86 13.32
N THR A 70 -13.80 -9.92 14.19
CA THR A 70 -12.39 -10.29 13.91
C THR A 70 -12.22 -11.64 13.21
N MET A 71 -13.19 -12.55 13.36
CA MET A 71 -13.22 -13.84 12.66
C MET A 71 -13.50 -13.76 11.16
N ILE A 72 -14.00 -12.61 10.66
CA ILE A 72 -14.28 -12.36 9.25
C ILE A 72 -13.13 -11.57 8.61
N ALA A 73 -12.64 -10.55 9.31
CA ALA A 73 -11.51 -9.72 8.93
C ALA A 73 -10.96 -9.02 10.18
N ASP A 74 -9.66 -8.75 10.20
CA ASP A 74 -8.99 -7.99 11.25
C ASP A 74 -7.87 -7.10 10.66
N MET A 75 -7.26 -6.24 11.49
CA MET A 75 -6.19 -5.35 11.00
C MET A 75 -5.02 -6.12 10.38
N ALA A 76 -4.70 -7.32 10.87
CA ALA A 76 -3.58 -8.11 10.38
C ALA A 76 -3.91 -8.77 9.03
N SER A 77 -5.09 -9.38 8.91
CA SER A 77 -5.53 -10.05 7.67
C SER A 77 -5.72 -9.06 6.54
N GLU A 78 -6.36 -7.92 6.82
CA GLU A 78 -6.63 -6.89 5.81
C GLU A 78 -5.37 -6.12 5.41
N SER A 79 -4.46 -5.84 6.34
CA SER A 79 -3.15 -5.24 5.99
C SER A 79 -2.30 -6.19 5.15
N ALA A 80 -2.30 -7.49 5.45
CA ALA A 80 -1.59 -8.48 4.66
C ALA A 80 -2.19 -8.63 3.25
N ALA A 81 -3.52 -8.63 3.14
CA ALA A 81 -4.22 -8.63 1.85
C ALA A 81 -3.90 -7.37 1.04
N SER A 82 -3.80 -6.20 1.67
CA SER A 82 -3.42 -4.95 1.01
C SER A 82 -2.01 -5.00 0.44
N VAL A 83 -1.01 -5.45 1.21
CA VAL A 83 0.37 -5.60 0.72
C VAL A 83 0.42 -6.57 -0.46
N ALA A 84 -0.31 -7.69 -0.40
CA ALA A 84 -0.43 -8.62 -1.53
C ALA A 84 -1.15 -8.00 -2.74
N GLY A 85 -2.08 -7.09 -2.49
CA GLY A 85 -2.85 -6.31 -3.46
C GLY A 85 -2.19 -4.99 -3.88
N TRP A 86 -0.89 -4.80 -3.62
CA TRP A 86 -0.09 -3.62 -4.00
C TRP A 86 -0.39 -2.34 -3.20
N GLY A 87 -1.23 -2.44 -2.17
CA GLY A 87 -1.51 -1.36 -1.23
C GLY A 87 -0.38 -1.17 -0.22
N CYS A 88 -0.18 0.09 0.17
CA CYS A 88 0.82 0.51 1.15
C CYS A 88 0.16 1.05 2.42
N VAL A 89 -0.99 1.72 2.27
CA VAL A 89 -1.76 2.27 3.39
C VAL A 89 -3.21 1.84 3.26
N VAL A 90 -3.77 1.37 4.37
CA VAL A 90 -5.17 1.00 4.47
C VAL A 90 -5.82 1.79 5.59
N VAL A 91 -6.90 2.50 5.27
CA VAL A 91 -7.68 3.28 6.24
C VAL A 91 -9.05 2.62 6.37
N GLY A 92 -9.25 1.93 7.50
CA GLY A 92 -10.49 1.21 7.76
C GLY A 92 -11.45 1.94 8.68
N SER A 93 -12.75 1.76 8.43
CA SER A 93 -13.81 2.16 9.38
C SER A 93 -14.19 0.98 10.28
N THR A 94 -14.33 1.25 11.57
CA THR A 94 -14.87 0.29 12.54
C THR A 94 -16.38 0.43 12.58
N GLU A 95 -17.09 -0.22 11.66
CA GLU A 95 -18.54 -0.36 11.81
C GLU A 95 -18.81 -1.44 12.86
N LEU A 96 -19.07 -1.00 14.09
CA LEU A 96 -19.89 -1.80 15.00
C LEU A 96 -21.27 -1.89 14.36
N MET A 97 -21.53 -2.97 13.64
CA MET A 97 -22.90 -3.35 13.28
C MET A 97 -23.64 -3.66 14.60
N SER A 98 -24.09 -2.62 15.32
CA SER A 98 -25.16 -2.76 16.30
C SER A 98 -26.37 -3.24 15.50
N GLY A 99 -26.66 -4.53 15.59
CA GLY A 99 -27.51 -5.22 14.63
C GLY A 99 -28.80 -4.49 14.33
N VAL A 100 -28.93 -3.97 13.12
CA VAL A 100 -30.23 -3.88 12.44
C VAL A 100 -30.34 -5.17 11.64
N ARG A 101 -30.79 -6.23 12.31
CA ARG A 101 -31.48 -7.32 11.63
C ARG A 101 -32.82 -6.76 11.19
N ASP A 102 -32.94 -6.32 9.95
CA ASP A 102 -34.25 -6.30 9.32
C ASP A 102 -34.62 -7.75 8.98
N MET A 103 -35.12 -8.46 10.00
CA MET A 103 -35.81 -9.73 9.82
C MET A 103 -37.25 -9.41 9.49
N GLY A 104 -37.67 -9.80 8.28
CA GLY A 104 -39.00 -9.65 7.71
C GLY A 104 -40.15 -9.48 8.71
N GLY A 105 -40.76 -8.31 8.68
CA GLY A 105 -42.11 -8.09 9.19
C GLY A 105 -43.14 -8.54 8.16
N VAL A 106 -43.50 -9.83 8.17
CA VAL A 106 -44.81 -10.27 7.70
C VAL A 106 -45.83 -9.88 8.77
N GLY A 107 -46.77 -9.00 8.44
CA GLY A 107 -47.86 -8.61 9.35
C GLY A 107 -48.93 -7.82 8.62
N ARG A 108 -49.99 -8.52 8.21
CA ARG A 108 -51.23 -7.98 7.64
C ARG A 108 -51.94 -7.04 8.64
N ASN A 109 -52.41 -5.89 8.16
CA ASN A 109 -53.83 -5.51 8.04
C ASN A 109 -53.95 -4.16 7.33
#